data_AF-A0ABD0QE30-F1
#
_entry.id   AF-A0ABD0QE30-F1
#
_cell.length_a   1.000
_cell.length_b   1.000
_cell.length_c   1.000
_cell.angle_alpha   90.00
_cell.angle_beta   90.00
_cell.angle_gamma   90.00
#
_symmetry.space_group_name_H-M   'P 1'
#
loop_
_entity.id
_entity.type
_entity.pdbx_description
1 polymer ?
#
loop_
_entity_poly.entity_id
_entity_poly.type
_entity_poly.pdbx_seq_one_letter_code
_entity_poly.pdbx_strand_id
1 'polypeptide(L)'
;LLKDFPDELRADIAMHLNKELLQLPLFESASRGCLRSLSLIIKTSFCAPGEFLIRQGDALQAIYFVCSGSMEVLKDNTVLAIL
;
A
#
# COMPACT_ATOMS: atom_id res chain seq x y z
N LEU A 1 -19.78 -3.91 4.43
CA LEU A 1 -19.01 -5.09 4.87
C LEU A 1 -18.09 -4.72 6.02
N LEU A 2 -16.89 -4.15 5.82
CA LEU A 2 -16.02 -3.87 6.97
C LEU A 2 -16.56 -2.78 7.91
N LYS A 3 -17.33 -1.81 7.40
CA LYS A 3 -17.87 -0.69 8.19
C LYS A 3 -18.91 -1.10 9.24
N ASP A 4 -19.48 -2.30 9.11
CA ASP A 4 -20.57 -2.79 9.93
C ASP A 4 -20.06 -3.55 11.18
N PHE A 5 -18.75 -3.80 11.25
CA PHE A 5 -18.11 -4.47 12.37
C PHE A 5 -17.60 -3.48 13.44
N PRO A 6 -17.50 -3.91 14.71
CA PRO A 6 -16.84 -3.14 15.76
C PRO A 6 -15.38 -2.80 15.42
N ASP A 7 -14.89 -1.67 15.95
CA ASP A 7 -13.52 -1.17 15.73
C ASP A 7 -12.44 -2.22 16.02
N GLU A 8 -12.66 -3.03 17.05
CA GLU A 8 -11.74 -4.09 17.42
C GLU A 8 -11.58 -5.12 16.32
N LEU A 9 -12.70 -5.65 15.82
CA LEU A 9 -12.71 -6.65 14.77
C LEU A 9 -12.23 -6.07 13.43
N ARG A 10 -12.58 -4.83 13.11
CA ARG A 10 -12.06 -4.14 11.92
C ARG A 10 -10.55 -4.06 11.92
N ALA A 11 -9.96 -3.72 13.05
CA ALA A 11 -8.52 -3.62 13.20
C ALA A 11 -7.82 -4.98 13.11
N ASP A 12 -8.41 -6.03 13.69
CA ASP A 12 -7.85 -7.38 13.61
C ASP A 12 -7.91 -7.93 12.17
N ILE A 13 -9.01 -7.71 11.46
CA ILE A 13 -9.12 -8.04 10.03
C ILE A 13 -8.11 -7.24 9.22
N ALA A 14 -7.99 -5.93 9.45
CA ALA A 14 -7.04 -5.08 8.74
C ALA A 14 -5.57 -5.49 9.00
N MET A 15 -5.24 -5.88 10.24
CA MET A 15 -3.93 -6.44 10.58
C MET A 15 -3.65 -7.73 9.81
N HIS A 16 -4.66 -8.60 9.65
CA HIS A 16 -4.50 -9.84 8.90
C HIS A 16 -4.31 -9.58 7.40
N LEU A 17 -5.15 -8.73 6.79
CA LEU A 17 -5.08 -8.41 5.37
C LEU A 17 -3.75 -7.75 4.97
N ASN A 18 -3.20 -6.91 5.84
CA ASN A 18 -1.96 -6.17 5.58
C ASN A 18 -0.72 -6.84 6.18
N LYS A 19 -0.82 -8.10 6.63
CA LYS A 19 0.25 -8.77 7.40
C LYS A 19 1.60 -8.78 6.68
N GLU A 20 1.62 -9.07 5.39
CA GLU A 20 2.87 -9.15 4.61
C GLU A 20 3.58 -7.79 4.56
N LEU A 21 2.83 -6.72 4.30
CA LEU A 21 3.35 -5.35 4.29
C LEU A 21 3.85 -4.94 5.68
N LEU A 22 3.07 -5.21 6.73
CA LEU A 22 3.39 -4.84 8.11
C LEU A 22 4.58 -5.64 8.69
N GLN A 23 5.01 -6.71 8.02
CA GLN A 23 6.18 -7.51 8.38
C GLN A 23 7.47 -7.06 7.66
N LEU A 24 7.41 -6.05 6.79
CA LEU A 24 8.60 -5.50 6.16
C LEU A 24 9.57 -4.93 7.19
N PRO A 25 10.90 -4.99 6.96
CA PRO A 25 11.91 -4.47 7.90
C PRO A 25 11.70 -2.99 8.27
N LEU A 26 11.08 -2.21 7.39
CA LEU A 26 10.70 -0.81 7.66
C LEU A 26 9.87 -0.65 8.94
N PHE A 27 9.06 -1.65 9.30
CA PHE A 27 8.14 -1.62 10.43
C PHE A 27 8.62 -2.42 11.64
N GLU A 28 9.84 -2.96 11.63
CA GLU A 28 10.36 -3.83 12.69
C GLU A 28 10.37 -3.16 14.08
N SER A 29 10.64 -1.86 14.12
CA SER A 29 10.66 -1.07 15.36
C SER A 29 9.28 -0.53 15.78
N ALA A 30 8.24 -0.73 14.96
CA ALA A 30 6.91 -0.20 15.24
C ALA A 30 6.20 -1.04 16.31
N SER A 31 5.58 -0.37 17.29
CA SER A 31 4.79 -1.05 18.31
C SER A 31 3.54 -1.71 17.70
N ARG A 32 3.00 -2.73 18.37
CA ARG A 32 1.75 -3.39 17.92
C ARG A 32 0.58 -2.39 17.78
N GLY A 33 0.52 -1.38 18.65
CA GLY A 33 -0.47 -0.31 18.56
C GLY A 33 -0.28 0.54 17.30
N CYS A 34 0.96 0.89 16.96
CA CYS A 34 1.30 1.62 15.73
C CYS A 34 0.92 0.81 14.47
N LEU A 35 1.31 -0.47 14.41
CA LEU A 35 0.95 -1.37 13.30
C LEU A 35 -0.56 -1.48 13.12
N ARG A 36 -1.30 -1.54 14.23
CA ARG A 36 -2.78 -1.57 14.22
C ARG A 36 -3.39 -0.28 13.70
N SER A 37 -2.83 0.87 14.05
CA SER A 37 -3.26 2.15 13.50
C SER A 37 -2.93 2.27 12.01
N LEU A 38 -1.76 1.79 11.59
CA LEU A 38 -1.34 1.76 10.18
C LEU A 38 -2.24 0.84 9.35
N SER A 39 -2.56 -0.36 9.85
CA SER A 39 -3.36 -1.35 9.12
C SER A 39 -4.74 -0.80 8.73
N LEU A 40 -5.32 0.05 9.57
CA LEU A 40 -6.63 0.67 9.34
C LEU A 40 -6.62 1.75 8.24
N ILE A 41 -5.47 2.35 7.93
CA ILE A 41 -5.35 3.43 6.93
C ILE A 41 -4.78 2.96 5.59
N ILE A 42 -4.19 1.76 5.53
CA ILE A 42 -3.72 1.16 4.28
C ILE A 42 -4.90 0.88 3.36
N LYS A 43 -4.74 1.23 2.08
CA LYS A 43 -5.72 0.97 1.03
C LYS A 43 -5.08 0.17 -0.09
N THR A 44 -5.73 -0.91 -0.50
CA THR A 44 -5.37 -1.66 -1.70
C THR A 44 -5.91 -0.93 -2.93
N SER A 45 -5.05 -0.74 -3.93
CA SER A 45 -5.43 -0.21 -5.24
C SER A 45 -5.05 -1.22 -6.32
N PHE A 46 -5.89 -1.34 -7.33
CA PHE A 46 -5.65 -2.17 -8.50
C PHE A 46 -5.43 -1.27 -9.71
N CYS A 47 -4.42 -1.58 -10.51
CA CYS A 47 -4.12 -0.86 -11.75
C CYS A 47 -4.10 -1.87 -12.90
N ALA A 48 -4.73 -1.53 -14.01
CA ALA A 48 -4.69 -2.35 -15.22
C ALA A 48 -3.38 -2.10 -16.00
N PRO A 49 -2.95 -3.07 -16.83
CA PRO A 49 -1.81 -2.85 -17.73
C PRO A 49 -2.01 -1.61 -18.62
N GLY A 50 -1.01 -0.73 -18.65
CA GLY A 50 -1.04 0.54 -19.41
C GLY A 50 -1.65 1.72 -18.66
N GLU A 51 -2.18 1.54 -17.45
CA GLU A 51 -2.60 2.64 -16.59
C GLU A 51 -1.42 3.27 -15.85
N PHE A 52 -1.46 4.59 -15.70
CA PHE A 52 -0.47 5.35 -14.94
C PHE A 52 -0.96 5.59 -13.52
N LEU A 53 -0.22 5.09 -12.54
CA LEU A 53 -0.51 5.35 -11.12
C LEU A 53 -0.18 6.80 -10.73
N ILE A 54 0.94 7.32 -11.24
CA ILE A 54 1.44 8.68 -10.97
C ILE A 54 1.99 9.26 -12.27
N ARG A 55 1.74 10.53 -12.55
CA ARG A 55 2.33 11.26 -13.67
C ARG A 55 3.34 12.29 -13.21
N GLN A 56 4.28 12.63 -14.09
CA GLN A 56 5.23 13.70 -13.83
C GLN A 56 4.49 15.02 -13.61
N GLY A 57 4.80 15.70 -12.52
CA GLY A 57 4.13 16.94 -12.11
C GLY A 57 2.99 16.74 -11.11
N ASP A 58 2.55 15.50 -10.88
CA ASP A 58 1.55 15.22 -9.84
C ASP A 58 2.15 15.43 -8.44
N ALA A 59 1.33 15.96 -7.53
CA ALA A 59 1.67 15.97 -6.11
C ALA A 59 1.66 14.53 -5.56
N LEU A 60 2.70 14.17 -4.81
CA LEU A 60 2.79 12.87 -4.15
C LEU A 60 1.80 12.81 -2.99
N GLN A 61 0.70 12.07 -3.16
CA GLN A 61 -0.38 11.98 -2.16
C GLN A 61 -0.25 10.78 -1.22
N ALA A 62 0.52 9.76 -1.61
CA ALA A 62 0.67 8.54 -0.85
C ALA A 62 2.03 7.88 -1.11
N ILE A 63 2.42 7.01 -0.18
CA ILE A 63 3.50 6.04 -0.38
C ILE A 63 2.87 4.73 -0.83
N TYR A 64 3.41 4.14 -1.89
CA TYR A 64 2.89 2.92 -2.48
C TYR A 64 3.82 1.74 -2.21
N PHE A 65 3.22 0.58 -2.02
CA PHE A 65 3.91 -0.71 -1.92
C PHE A 65 3.35 -1.60 -3.03
N VAL A 66 4.23 -2.16 -3.86
CA VAL A 66 3.85 -3.10 -4.92
C VAL A 66 3.72 -4.49 -4.29
N CYS A 67 2.49 -4.94 -4.06
CA CYS A 67 2.23 -6.26 -3.45
C CYS A 67 2.20 -7.41 -4.47
N SER A 68 1.83 -7.12 -5.72
CA SER A 68 1.73 -8.13 -6.79
C SER A 68 1.78 -7.47 -8.16
N GLY A 69 2.37 -8.16 -9.13
CA GLY A 69 2.63 -7.64 -10.47
C GLY A 69 3.96 -6.88 -10.54
N SER A 70 4.15 -6.14 -11.64
CA SER A 70 5.31 -5.28 -11.86
C SER A 70 4.89 -3.92 -12.39
N MET A 71 5.71 -2.90 -12.14
CA MET A 71 5.48 -1.54 -12.60
C MET A 71 6.69 -0.97 -13.33
N GLU A 72 6.45 -0.17 -14.37
CA GLU A 72 7.49 0.54 -15.09
C GLU A 72 7.56 2.01 -14.65
N VAL A 73 8.76 2.51 -14.39
CA VAL A 73 9.02 3.93 -14.18
C VAL A 73 9.51 4.53 -15.50
N LEU A 74 8.71 5.43 -16.06
CA LEU A 74 8.96 6.03 -17.37
C LEU A 74 9.44 7.49 -17.27
N LYS A 75 10.38 7.87 -18.13
CA LYS A 75 10.74 9.26 -18.40
C LYS A 75 10.97 9.44 -19.90
N ASP A 76 10.25 10.38 -20.53
CA ASP A 76 10.35 10.65 -21.96
C ASP A 76 10.23 9.36 -22.82
N ASN A 77 9.23 8.52 -22.50
CA ASN A 77 8.99 7.19 -23.09
C ASN A 77 10.14 6.17 -22.94
N THR A 78 11.12 6.45 -22.09
CA THR A 78 12.21 5.54 -21.76
C THR A 78 11.94 4.88 -20.40
N VAL A 79 12.05 3.55 -20.34
CA VAL A 79 11.97 2.79 -19.08
C VAL A 79 13.25 3.02 -18.27
N LEU A 80 13.10 3.59 -17.08
CA LEU A 80 14.20 3.83 -16.15
C LEU A 80 14.33 2.73 -15.10
N ALA A 81 13.21 2.13 -14.69
CA ALA A 81 13.18 1.05 -13.71
C ALA A 81 11.96 0.16 -13.91
N ILE A 82 12.09 -1.09 -13.45
CA ILE A 82 10.99 -2.04 -13.28
C ILE A 82 10.97 -2.40 -11.80
N LEU A 83 9.81 -2.24 -11.16
CA LEU A 83 9.55 -2.54 -9.75
C LEU A 83 8.67 -3.78 -9.63
#